data_AF-T2IXV7-F1
#
_entry.id   AF-T2IXV7-F1
#
_cell.length_a   1.000
_cell.length_b   1.000
_cell.length_c   1.000
_cell.angle_alpha   90.00
_cell.angle_beta   90.00
_cell.angle_gamma   90.00
#
_symmetry.space_group_name_H-M   'P 1'
#
loop_
_entity.id
_entity.type
_entity.pdbx_description
1 polymer ?
#
loop_
_entity_poly.entity_id
_entity_poly.type
_entity_poly.pdbx_seq_one_letter_code
_entity_poly.pdbx_strand_id
1 'polypeptide(L)'
;MQTTTAILNSSEENYQQESEKISWIKTSLEQFLEVSDANLRKPFEEMNQKCEDYFNKPFSEDLVRILEGAVEELQNTPPYNEIEEKLIPLYDWREALGRGVDQILEAVAESLDNGIVNLDHPNFKKVDTIDVNLLEKNLMRLISLGYRAKNGQIIEAKTQEEKDNLNYMNLALEELSLNLSKNIAQVLENISQQEINRMYNAVFELFQCHLSYLEEEANRIAPDIAIKFPSSKLNQVTKELRFNPQFESGFDITAEEYTVKYRTWRHWLGIVRKKETHYSDNATIPSTGEMLEDWQKQLKKSEPEMLKRVMEWLLEQINDLKKKVNKTQGEILDLYQDRLEKARQEITIDYEKQKNIWEPMQDKAHTLATHFSQISPFLEEENLSD
;
A
#
# COMPACT_ATOMS: atom_id res chain seq x y z
N MET A 1 -21.54 60.42 19.70
CA MET A 1 -22.56 59.35 19.76
C MET A 1 -22.86 58.76 18.37
N GLN A 2 -23.27 59.54 17.37
CA GLN A 2 -23.54 59.02 16.00
C GLN A 2 -22.36 58.21 15.42
N THR A 3 -21.12 58.69 15.61
CA THR A 3 -19.90 57.99 15.16
C THR A 3 -19.69 56.65 15.88
N THR A 4 -19.87 56.59 17.20
CA THR A 4 -19.72 55.37 18.01
C THR A 4 -20.77 54.31 17.64
N THR A 5 -22.03 54.72 17.48
CA THR A 5 -23.11 53.82 17.05
C THR A 5 -22.90 53.34 15.61
N ALA A 6 -22.42 54.20 14.71
CA ALA A 6 -22.11 53.81 13.34
C ALA A 6 -20.97 52.79 13.27
N ILE A 7 -19.93 52.94 14.11
CA ILE A 7 -18.81 51.98 14.18
C ILE A 7 -19.27 50.62 14.74
N LEU A 8 -20.08 50.60 15.79
CA LEU A 8 -20.64 49.34 16.33
C LEU A 8 -21.51 48.62 15.30
N ASN A 9 -22.40 49.34 14.61
CA ASN A 9 -23.25 48.75 13.58
C ASN A 9 -22.44 48.24 12.38
N SER A 10 -21.46 49.01 11.90
CA SER A 10 -20.58 48.60 10.80
C SER A 10 -19.70 47.41 11.19
N SER A 11 -19.22 47.35 12.43
CA SER A 11 -18.44 46.21 12.93
C SER A 11 -19.29 44.94 13.00
N GLU A 12 -20.54 45.03 13.44
CA GLU A 12 -21.45 43.88 13.49
C GLU A 12 -21.81 43.40 12.08
N GLU A 13 -22.09 44.32 11.15
CA GLU A 13 -22.35 43.98 9.76
C GLU A 13 -21.15 43.28 9.11
N ASN A 14 -19.93 43.81 9.30
CA ASN A 14 -18.71 43.19 8.80
C ASN A 14 -18.49 41.80 9.42
N TYR A 15 -18.77 41.64 10.72
CA TYR A 15 -18.66 40.34 11.39
C TYR A 15 -19.65 39.32 10.79
N GLN A 16 -20.91 39.69 10.57
CA GLN A 16 -21.90 38.80 9.97
C GLN A 16 -21.51 38.41 8.54
N GLN A 17 -21.06 39.37 7.74
CA GLN A 17 -20.58 39.11 6.37
C GLN A 17 -19.38 38.15 6.36
N GLU A 18 -18.40 38.36 7.24
CA GLU A 18 -17.23 37.48 7.32
C GLU A 18 -17.60 36.09 7.86
N SER A 19 -18.53 35.99 8.80
CA SER A 19 -19.08 34.72 9.29
C SER A 19 -19.79 33.93 8.19
N GLU A 20 -20.62 34.58 7.38
CA GLU A 20 -21.26 33.96 6.20
C GLU A 20 -20.22 33.50 5.17
N LYS A 21 -19.19 34.31 4.92
CA LYS A 21 -18.07 33.97 4.03
C LYS A 21 -17.30 32.74 4.54
N ILE A 22 -16.99 32.66 5.83
CA ILE A 22 -16.36 31.48 6.44
C ILE A 22 -17.22 30.23 6.25
N SER A 23 -18.53 30.35 6.46
CA SER A 23 -19.48 29.24 6.26
C SER A 23 -19.45 28.73 4.81
N TRP A 24 -19.47 29.66 3.84
CA TRP A 24 -19.36 29.30 2.41
C TRP A 24 -18.01 28.66 2.07
N ILE A 25 -16.91 29.20 2.60
CA ILE A 25 -15.56 28.65 2.42
C ILE A 25 -15.51 27.22 2.97
N LYS A 26 -16.06 26.99 4.16
CA LYS A 26 -16.10 25.67 4.79
C LYS A 26 -16.76 24.64 3.89
N THR A 27 -17.97 24.92 3.41
CA THR A 27 -18.69 24.01 2.50
C THR A 27 -17.95 23.79 1.19
N SER A 28 -17.36 24.85 0.62
CA SER A 28 -16.62 24.75 -0.65
C SER A 28 -15.36 23.89 -0.52
N LEU A 29 -14.62 24.05 0.58
CA LEU A 29 -13.45 23.23 0.89
C LEU A 29 -13.84 21.78 1.20
N GLU A 30 -14.89 21.54 1.99
CA GLU A 30 -15.39 20.18 2.27
C GLU A 30 -15.75 19.45 0.97
N GLN A 31 -16.45 20.13 0.05
CA GLN A 31 -16.81 19.56 -1.24
C GLN A 31 -15.58 19.30 -2.13
N PHE A 32 -14.63 20.22 -2.16
CA PHE A 32 -13.38 20.07 -2.91
C PHE A 32 -12.54 18.89 -2.40
N LEU A 33 -12.40 18.75 -1.09
CA LEU A 33 -11.64 17.65 -0.48
C LEU A 33 -12.32 16.30 -0.74
N GLU A 34 -13.64 16.20 -0.60
CA GLU A 34 -14.37 14.97 -0.92
C GLU A 34 -14.15 14.52 -2.37
N VAL A 35 -14.19 15.45 -3.33
CA VAL A 35 -13.94 15.13 -4.75
C VAL A 35 -12.48 14.72 -4.97
N SER A 36 -11.53 15.44 -4.38
CA SER A 36 -10.10 15.18 -4.54
C SER A 36 -9.69 13.83 -3.94
N ASP A 37 -10.21 13.51 -2.76
CA ASP A 37 -10.03 12.22 -2.10
C ASP A 37 -10.62 11.08 -2.92
N ALA A 38 -11.84 11.27 -3.46
CA ALA A 38 -12.50 10.28 -4.30
C ALA A 38 -11.66 9.97 -5.56
N ASN A 39 -11.09 11.00 -6.18
CA ASN A 39 -10.24 10.84 -7.37
C ASN A 39 -8.95 10.08 -7.06
N LEU A 40 -8.28 10.37 -5.95
CA LEU A 40 -7.09 9.64 -5.51
C LEU A 40 -7.40 8.16 -5.20
N ARG A 41 -8.54 7.93 -4.56
CA ARG A 41 -8.93 6.63 -4.02
C ARG A 41 -9.46 5.66 -5.07
N LYS A 42 -10.21 6.16 -6.05
CA LYS A 42 -11.00 5.37 -7.00
C LYS A 42 -10.18 4.29 -7.74
N PRO A 43 -8.99 4.56 -8.31
CA PRO A 43 -8.23 3.52 -9.03
C PRO A 43 -7.90 2.31 -8.15
N PHE A 44 -7.56 2.56 -6.88
CA PHE A 44 -7.23 1.51 -5.92
C PHE A 44 -8.45 0.77 -5.40
N GLU A 45 -9.62 1.43 -5.30
CA GLU A 45 -10.88 0.77 -4.96
C GLU A 45 -11.34 -0.17 -6.06
N GLU A 46 -11.29 0.29 -7.32
CA GLU A 46 -11.62 -0.53 -8.48
C GLU A 46 -10.69 -1.74 -8.57
N MET A 47 -9.40 -1.55 -8.29
CA MET A 47 -8.44 -2.65 -8.26
C MET A 47 -8.69 -3.63 -7.10
N ASN A 48 -9.03 -3.12 -5.91
CA ASN A 48 -9.40 -3.96 -4.78
C ASN A 48 -10.65 -4.80 -5.08
N GLN A 49 -11.65 -4.20 -5.73
CA GLN A 49 -12.85 -4.92 -6.17
C GLN A 49 -12.51 -6.02 -7.18
N LYS A 50 -11.62 -5.75 -8.15
CA LYS A 50 -11.13 -6.78 -9.09
C LYS A 50 -10.43 -7.94 -8.39
N CYS A 51 -9.70 -7.67 -7.30
CA CYS A 51 -9.12 -8.72 -6.46
C CYS A 51 -10.22 -9.58 -5.82
N GLU A 52 -11.24 -8.97 -5.21
CA GLU A 52 -12.38 -9.70 -4.63
C GLU A 52 -13.12 -10.54 -5.69
N ASP A 53 -13.35 -9.98 -6.88
CA ASP A 53 -14.00 -10.67 -7.98
C ASP A 53 -13.19 -11.90 -8.41
N TYR A 54 -11.85 -11.80 -8.45
CA TYR A 54 -10.96 -12.92 -8.75
C TYR A 54 -11.06 -14.03 -7.70
N PHE A 55 -11.08 -13.69 -6.40
CA PHE A 55 -11.23 -14.69 -5.33
C PHE A 55 -12.60 -15.37 -5.34
N ASN A 56 -13.66 -14.65 -5.73
CA ASN A 56 -15.00 -15.21 -5.89
C ASN A 56 -15.12 -16.10 -7.14
N LYS A 57 -14.53 -15.66 -8.25
CA LYS A 57 -14.53 -16.37 -9.53
C LYS A 57 -13.24 -16.05 -10.31
N PRO A 58 -12.25 -16.95 -10.27
CA PRO A 58 -10.98 -16.74 -10.96
C PRO A 58 -11.17 -16.50 -12.46
N PHE A 59 -10.42 -15.54 -13.00
CA PHE A 59 -10.41 -15.18 -14.41
C PHE A 59 -8.96 -15.12 -14.94
N SER A 60 -8.80 -15.06 -16.26
CA SER A 60 -7.49 -15.21 -16.93
C SER A 60 -6.66 -13.93 -17.02
N GLU A 61 -7.25 -12.76 -16.76
CA GLU A 61 -6.53 -11.49 -16.80
C GLU A 61 -5.50 -11.40 -15.68
N ASP A 62 -4.34 -10.83 -16.01
CA ASP A 62 -3.25 -10.62 -15.07
C ASP A 62 -3.55 -9.41 -14.18
N LEU A 63 -3.88 -9.67 -12.92
CA LEU A 63 -4.24 -8.63 -11.96
C LEU A 63 -3.13 -7.59 -11.75
N VAL A 64 -1.85 -7.99 -11.74
CA VAL A 64 -0.75 -7.03 -11.54
C VAL A 64 -0.58 -6.14 -12.77
N ARG A 65 -0.84 -6.67 -13.98
CA ARG A 65 -0.89 -5.85 -15.20
C ARG A 65 -2.07 -4.87 -15.21
N ILE A 66 -3.20 -5.24 -14.59
CA ILE A 66 -4.31 -4.30 -14.40
C ILE A 66 -3.91 -3.19 -13.42
N LEU A 67 -3.20 -3.52 -12.33
CA LEU A 67 -2.67 -2.53 -11.41
C LEU A 67 -1.69 -1.57 -12.11
N GLU A 68 -0.77 -2.09 -12.92
CA GLU A 68 0.13 -1.28 -13.75
C GLU A 68 -0.65 -0.26 -14.57
N GLY A 69 -1.68 -0.69 -15.31
CA GLY A 69 -2.54 0.23 -16.06
C GLY A 69 -3.26 1.27 -15.19
N ALA A 70 -3.74 0.88 -14.00
CA ALA A 70 -4.38 1.82 -13.08
C ALA A 70 -3.40 2.86 -12.52
N VAL A 71 -2.16 2.46 -12.25
CA VAL A 71 -1.08 3.38 -11.84
C VAL A 71 -0.67 4.28 -12.99
N GLU A 72 -0.55 3.76 -14.21
CA GLU A 72 -0.28 4.56 -15.41
C GLU A 72 -1.37 5.61 -15.68
N GLU A 73 -2.65 5.26 -15.52
CA GLU A 73 -3.75 6.22 -15.63
C GLU A 73 -3.64 7.32 -14.58
N LEU A 74 -3.29 6.96 -13.33
CA LEU A 74 -3.05 7.92 -12.26
C LEU A 74 -1.88 8.84 -12.62
N GLN A 75 -0.76 8.28 -13.09
CA GLN A 75 0.42 9.02 -13.55
C GLN A 75 0.07 10.00 -14.68
N ASN A 76 -0.91 9.72 -15.52
CA ASN A 76 -1.33 10.63 -16.59
C ASN A 76 -2.37 11.68 -16.13
N THR A 77 -2.76 11.68 -14.87
CA THR A 77 -3.81 12.55 -14.31
C THR A 77 -3.22 13.61 -13.38
N PRO A 78 -3.48 14.92 -13.61
CA PRO A 78 -3.07 15.95 -12.67
C PRO A 78 -3.67 15.74 -11.26
N PRO A 79 -2.88 15.95 -10.19
CA PRO A 79 -1.51 16.48 -10.15
C PRO A 79 -0.39 15.43 -10.30
N TYR A 80 -0.72 14.15 -10.46
CA TYR A 80 0.24 13.04 -10.28
C TYR A 80 1.20 12.83 -11.47
N ASN A 81 0.95 13.51 -12.59
CA ASN A 81 1.86 13.58 -13.74
C ASN A 81 3.21 14.25 -13.43
N GLU A 82 3.36 14.87 -12.27
CA GLU A 82 4.66 15.40 -11.82
C GLU A 82 5.55 14.36 -11.13
N ILE A 83 5.00 13.18 -10.80
CA ILE A 83 5.68 12.16 -10.00
C ILE A 83 5.68 10.78 -10.67
N GLU A 84 5.54 10.72 -12.00
CA GLU A 84 5.31 9.48 -12.76
C GLU A 84 6.24 8.32 -12.35
N GLU A 85 7.54 8.47 -12.56
CA GLU A 85 8.55 7.44 -12.26
C GLU A 85 8.57 7.03 -10.78
N LYS A 86 8.12 7.91 -9.87
CA LYS A 86 8.12 7.65 -8.44
C LYS A 86 7.01 6.67 -8.02
N LEU A 87 6.00 6.45 -8.88
CA LEU A 87 4.88 5.53 -8.60
C LEU A 87 5.11 4.10 -9.13
N ILE A 88 6.15 3.88 -9.95
CA ILE A 88 6.53 2.55 -10.46
C ILE A 88 6.64 1.47 -9.37
N PRO A 89 7.19 1.76 -8.17
CA PRO A 89 7.29 0.78 -7.09
C PRO A 89 5.97 0.14 -6.65
N LEU A 90 4.82 0.74 -6.98
CA LEU A 90 3.51 0.20 -6.61
C LEU A 90 3.18 -1.11 -7.35
N TYR A 91 3.79 -1.38 -8.50
CA TYR A 91 3.49 -2.57 -9.31
C TYR A 91 4.74 -3.38 -9.73
N ASP A 92 5.93 -2.79 -9.76
CA ASP A 92 7.15 -3.47 -10.25
C ASP A 92 7.73 -4.53 -9.29
N TRP A 93 7.26 -4.57 -8.04
CA TRP A 93 7.69 -5.52 -7.01
C TRP A 93 7.55 -6.98 -7.45
N ARG A 94 6.57 -7.29 -8.31
CA ARG A 94 6.38 -8.61 -8.90
C ARG A 94 7.63 -9.08 -9.65
N GLU A 95 8.23 -8.20 -10.45
CA GLU A 95 9.42 -8.56 -11.22
C GLU A 95 10.62 -8.79 -10.31
N ALA A 96 10.76 -8.01 -9.24
CA ALA A 96 11.83 -8.18 -8.28
C ALA A 96 11.74 -9.54 -7.56
N LEU A 97 10.53 -9.93 -7.13
CA LEU A 97 10.29 -11.25 -6.52
C LEU A 97 10.54 -12.39 -7.52
N GLY A 98 10.03 -12.26 -8.75
CA GLY A 98 10.25 -13.24 -9.82
C GLY A 98 11.72 -13.46 -10.13
N ARG A 99 12.48 -12.37 -10.38
CA ARG A 99 13.93 -12.44 -10.62
C ARG A 99 14.68 -13.08 -9.46
N GLY A 100 14.25 -12.80 -8.22
CA GLY A 100 14.86 -13.40 -7.02
C GLY A 100 14.73 -14.91 -6.98
N VAL A 101 13.55 -15.43 -7.32
CA VAL A 101 13.26 -16.87 -7.40
C VAL A 101 14.01 -17.51 -8.57
N ASP A 102 13.94 -16.90 -9.75
CA ASP A 102 14.60 -17.41 -10.96
C ASP A 102 16.11 -17.60 -10.73
N GLN A 103 16.78 -16.61 -10.14
CA GLN A 103 18.21 -16.68 -9.84
C GLN A 103 18.60 -17.83 -8.89
N ILE A 104 17.76 -18.17 -7.91
CA ILE A 104 18.01 -19.30 -7.01
C ILE A 104 17.83 -20.62 -7.76
N LEU A 105 16.72 -20.73 -8.48
CA LEU A 105 16.38 -21.97 -9.17
C LEU A 105 17.34 -22.25 -10.32
N GLU A 106 17.80 -21.22 -11.05
CA GLU A 106 18.81 -21.32 -12.11
C GLU A 106 20.14 -21.85 -11.54
N ALA A 107 20.61 -21.32 -10.40
CA ALA A 107 21.83 -21.81 -9.77
C ALA A 107 21.74 -23.29 -9.34
N VAL A 108 20.58 -23.71 -8.87
CA VAL A 108 20.28 -25.11 -8.52
C VAL A 108 20.24 -25.98 -9.79
N ALA A 109 19.53 -25.53 -10.83
CA ALA A 109 19.42 -26.23 -12.10
C ALA A 109 20.81 -26.41 -12.76
N GLU A 110 21.59 -25.33 -12.85
CA GLU A 110 22.96 -25.35 -13.37
C GLU A 110 23.85 -26.32 -12.57
N SER A 111 23.70 -26.37 -11.25
CA SER A 111 24.46 -27.29 -10.41
C SER A 111 24.17 -28.76 -10.74
N LEU A 112 22.88 -29.10 -10.91
CA LEU A 112 22.43 -30.45 -11.24
C LEU A 112 22.80 -30.85 -12.68
N ASP A 113 22.67 -29.92 -13.63
CA ASP A 113 22.92 -30.16 -15.06
C ASP A 113 24.42 -30.26 -15.38
N ASN A 114 25.25 -29.45 -14.73
CA ASN A 114 26.70 -29.48 -14.90
C ASN A 114 27.36 -30.56 -14.02
N GLY A 115 26.70 -30.99 -12.95
CA GLY A 115 27.24 -31.93 -11.98
C GLY A 115 28.31 -31.32 -11.06
N ILE A 116 28.32 -29.99 -10.93
CA ILE A 116 29.24 -29.23 -10.08
C ILE A 116 28.39 -28.24 -9.29
N VAL A 117 28.43 -28.32 -7.97
CA VAL A 117 27.65 -27.41 -7.12
C VAL A 117 28.25 -26.00 -7.17
N ASN A 118 27.45 -25.02 -7.57
CA ASN A 118 27.81 -23.61 -7.56
C ASN A 118 26.65 -22.77 -7.01
N LEU A 119 26.79 -22.32 -5.76
CA LEU A 119 25.83 -21.45 -5.08
C LEU A 119 26.43 -20.06 -4.76
N ASP A 120 27.48 -19.64 -5.48
CA ASP A 120 28.07 -18.29 -5.32
C ASP A 120 27.22 -17.22 -6.03
N HIS A 121 25.99 -17.03 -5.55
CA HIS A 121 25.07 -15.99 -6.01
C HIS A 121 24.77 -14.99 -4.88
N PRO A 122 24.64 -13.68 -5.16
CA PRO A 122 24.29 -12.67 -4.15
C PRO A 122 23.06 -13.00 -3.31
N ASN A 123 22.07 -13.71 -3.87
CA ASN A 123 20.87 -14.11 -3.13
C ASN A 123 21.17 -15.14 -2.03
N PHE A 124 22.05 -16.11 -2.27
CA PHE A 124 22.46 -17.07 -1.23
C PHE A 124 23.29 -16.42 -0.11
N LYS A 125 23.97 -15.29 -0.39
CA LYS A 125 24.69 -14.51 0.64
C LYS A 125 23.75 -13.81 1.63
N LYS A 126 22.45 -13.72 1.32
CA LYS A 126 21.40 -13.15 2.16
C LYS A 126 20.61 -14.20 2.95
N VAL A 127 20.92 -15.49 2.76
CA VAL A 127 20.27 -16.63 3.42
C VAL A 127 21.14 -17.12 4.57
N ASP A 128 20.53 -17.73 5.58
CA ASP A 128 21.27 -18.39 6.66
C ASP A 128 22.26 -19.43 6.10
N THR A 129 23.52 -19.35 6.56
CA THR A 129 24.61 -20.20 6.08
C THR A 129 24.34 -21.69 6.32
N ILE A 130 23.59 -22.04 7.37
CA ILE A 130 23.21 -23.43 7.66
C ILE A 130 22.28 -23.95 6.56
N ASP A 131 21.29 -23.17 6.15
CA ASP A 131 20.31 -23.57 5.13
C ASP A 131 20.93 -23.65 3.73
N VAL A 132 21.88 -22.76 3.41
CA VAL A 132 22.68 -22.85 2.17
C VAL A 132 23.54 -24.12 2.17
N ASN A 133 24.19 -24.43 3.29
CA ASN A 133 25.01 -25.64 3.42
C ASN A 133 24.18 -26.93 3.32
N LEU A 134 22.93 -26.92 3.80
CA LEU A 134 22.01 -28.06 3.65
C LEU A 134 21.64 -28.26 2.18
N LEU A 135 21.35 -27.18 1.46
CA LEU A 135 21.09 -27.22 0.02
C LEU A 135 22.32 -27.73 -0.75
N GLU A 136 23.52 -27.22 -0.44
CA GLU A 136 24.77 -27.66 -1.08
C GLU A 136 25.00 -29.17 -0.91
N LYS A 137 24.89 -29.69 0.32
CA LYS A 137 25.06 -31.12 0.60
C LYS A 137 24.03 -31.98 -0.13
N ASN A 138 22.79 -31.50 -0.20
CA ASN A 138 21.72 -32.20 -0.91
C ASN A 138 21.98 -32.24 -2.42
N LEU A 139 22.44 -31.14 -3.03
CA LEU A 139 22.86 -31.11 -4.43
C LEU A 139 24.02 -32.07 -4.71
N MET A 140 25.05 -32.10 -3.85
CA MET A 140 26.15 -33.07 -3.96
C MET A 140 25.65 -34.52 -3.93
N ARG A 141 24.67 -34.82 -3.06
CA ARG A 141 24.03 -36.14 -2.99
C ARG A 141 23.32 -36.50 -4.29
N LEU A 142 22.49 -35.61 -4.84
CA LEU A 142 21.80 -35.84 -6.12
C LEU A 142 22.76 -36.06 -7.29
N ILE A 143 23.84 -35.27 -7.34
CA ILE A 143 24.91 -35.44 -8.33
C ILE A 143 25.55 -36.83 -8.19
N SER A 144 25.86 -37.26 -6.96
CA SER A 144 26.46 -38.58 -6.70
C SER A 144 25.53 -39.75 -7.06
N LEU A 145 24.21 -39.56 -6.99
CA LEU A 145 23.20 -40.53 -7.40
C LEU A 145 22.98 -40.57 -8.93
N GLY A 146 23.72 -39.75 -9.68
CA GLY A 146 23.67 -39.68 -11.13
C GLY A 146 22.46 -38.94 -11.67
N TYR A 147 21.92 -37.95 -10.93
CA TYR A 147 20.73 -37.19 -11.35
C TYR A 147 20.84 -36.64 -12.78
N ARG A 148 22.01 -36.10 -13.16
CA ARG A 148 22.26 -35.60 -14.52
C ARG A 148 21.92 -36.59 -15.64
N ALA A 149 22.21 -37.87 -15.46
CA ALA A 149 21.92 -38.90 -16.46
C ALA A 149 20.44 -39.32 -16.47
N LYS A 150 19.70 -38.99 -15.41
CA LYS A 150 18.30 -39.37 -15.14
C LYS A 150 17.34 -38.18 -15.28
N ASN A 151 17.84 -36.96 -15.48
CA ASN A 151 17.07 -35.71 -15.63
C ASN A 151 15.98 -35.89 -16.71
N GLY A 152 14.70 -35.76 -16.32
CA GLY A 152 13.53 -35.90 -17.21
C GLY A 152 13.23 -37.33 -17.69
N GLN A 153 13.86 -38.36 -17.11
CA GLN A 153 13.66 -39.75 -17.55
C GLN A 153 12.61 -40.47 -16.72
N ILE A 154 11.87 -41.34 -17.40
CA ILE A 154 11.03 -42.36 -16.77
C ILE A 154 11.93 -43.54 -16.41
N ILE A 155 12.02 -43.86 -15.12
CA ILE A 155 12.79 -44.99 -14.60
C ILE A 155 11.81 -46.11 -14.24
N GLU A 156 12.08 -47.31 -14.74
CA GLU A 156 11.39 -48.55 -14.37
C GLU A 156 12.36 -49.42 -13.55
N ALA A 157 12.21 -49.46 -12.23
CA ALA A 157 13.08 -50.23 -11.35
C ALA A 157 12.57 -51.67 -11.17
N LYS A 158 13.32 -52.66 -11.66
CA LYS A 158 12.93 -54.08 -11.66
C LYS A 158 13.65 -54.91 -10.61
N THR A 159 14.90 -54.56 -10.27
CA THR A 159 15.71 -55.23 -9.25
C THR A 159 15.60 -54.51 -7.90
N GLN A 160 15.88 -55.20 -6.79
CA GLN A 160 15.87 -54.56 -5.46
C GLN A 160 16.88 -53.41 -5.38
N GLU A 161 18.06 -53.55 -5.99
CA GLU A 161 19.07 -52.50 -6.04
C GLU A 161 18.60 -51.27 -6.83
N GLU A 162 17.92 -51.46 -7.96
CA GLU A 162 17.32 -50.36 -8.72
C GLU A 162 16.22 -49.65 -7.92
N LYS A 163 15.41 -50.41 -7.17
CA LYS A 163 14.36 -49.86 -6.30
C LYS A 163 14.94 -49.07 -5.15
N ASP A 164 15.97 -49.59 -4.48
CA ASP A 164 16.66 -48.90 -3.39
C ASP A 164 17.31 -47.60 -3.90
N ASN A 165 17.97 -47.65 -5.06
CA ASN A 165 18.54 -46.46 -5.70
C ASN A 165 17.48 -45.42 -6.10
N LEU A 166 16.31 -45.88 -6.59
CA LEU A 166 15.19 -44.99 -6.91
C LEU A 166 14.63 -44.33 -5.65
N ASN A 167 14.45 -45.10 -4.56
CA ASN A 167 14.03 -44.58 -3.26
C ASN A 167 15.02 -43.56 -2.69
N TYR A 168 16.33 -43.82 -2.77
CA TYR A 168 17.34 -42.84 -2.33
C TYR A 168 17.33 -41.57 -3.16
N MET A 169 17.09 -41.67 -4.48
CA MET A 169 16.92 -40.50 -5.34
C MET A 169 15.68 -39.70 -4.94
N ASN A 170 14.57 -40.38 -4.67
CA ASN A 170 13.33 -39.73 -4.26
C ASN A 170 13.49 -38.95 -2.95
N LEU A 171 14.04 -39.59 -1.92
CA LEU A 171 14.33 -38.93 -0.65
C LEU A 171 15.25 -37.72 -0.83
N ALA A 172 16.25 -37.81 -1.71
CA ALA A 172 17.14 -36.69 -1.99
C ALA A 172 16.43 -35.54 -2.72
N LEU A 173 15.47 -35.83 -3.62
CA LEU A 173 14.67 -34.81 -4.29
C LEU A 173 13.59 -34.19 -3.39
N GLU A 174 13.02 -34.95 -2.44
CA GLU A 174 12.16 -34.42 -1.38
C GLU A 174 12.94 -33.47 -0.45
N GLU A 175 14.13 -33.88 -0.03
CA GLU A 175 15.06 -33.02 0.74
C GLU A 175 15.45 -31.76 -0.07
N LEU A 176 15.65 -31.88 -1.38
CA LEU A 176 15.93 -30.74 -2.26
C LEU A 176 14.78 -29.74 -2.22
N SER A 177 13.55 -30.21 -2.40
CA SER A 177 12.35 -29.37 -2.37
C SER A 177 12.20 -28.63 -1.03
N LEU A 178 12.43 -29.32 0.09
CA LEU A 178 12.38 -28.73 1.43
C LEU A 178 13.46 -27.67 1.65
N ASN A 179 14.71 -27.95 1.23
CA ASN A 179 15.81 -27.00 1.37
C ASN A 179 15.65 -25.79 0.45
N LEU A 180 15.18 -26.00 -0.79
CA LEU A 180 14.81 -24.94 -1.74
C LEU A 180 13.73 -24.03 -1.17
N SER A 181 12.64 -24.60 -0.66
CA SER A 181 11.53 -23.84 -0.06
C SER A 181 12.03 -22.86 1.02
N LYS A 182 12.90 -23.34 1.91
CA LYS A 182 13.50 -22.51 2.98
C LYS A 182 14.39 -21.40 2.43
N ASN A 183 15.27 -21.72 1.48
CA ASN A 183 16.18 -20.74 0.87
C ASN A 183 15.39 -19.66 0.10
N ILE A 184 14.40 -20.08 -0.71
CA ILE A 184 13.52 -19.20 -1.48
C ILE A 184 12.71 -18.30 -0.54
N ALA A 185 12.14 -18.84 0.55
CA ALA A 185 11.38 -18.06 1.52
C ALA A 185 12.22 -16.92 2.13
N GLN A 186 13.47 -17.20 2.54
CA GLN A 186 14.38 -16.18 3.09
C GLN A 186 14.77 -15.12 2.06
N VAL A 187 15.02 -15.51 0.81
CA VAL A 187 15.31 -14.54 -0.25
C VAL A 187 14.09 -13.69 -0.56
N LEU A 188 12.91 -14.29 -0.64
CA LEU A 188 11.66 -13.55 -0.86
C LEU A 188 11.34 -12.63 0.30
N GLU A 189 11.61 -13.01 1.55
CA GLU A 189 11.45 -12.11 2.71
C GLU A 189 12.36 -10.87 2.58
N ASN A 190 13.63 -11.07 2.24
CA ASN A 190 14.58 -9.98 2.04
C ASN A 190 14.20 -9.05 0.87
N ILE A 191 13.81 -9.62 -0.28
CA ILE A 191 13.37 -8.84 -1.43
C ILE A 191 12.07 -8.12 -1.11
N SER A 192 11.11 -8.80 -0.48
CA SER A 192 9.85 -8.21 -0.05
C SER A 192 10.09 -7.00 0.84
N GLN A 193 10.97 -7.10 1.83
CA GLN A 193 11.29 -5.96 2.71
C GLN A 193 11.86 -4.77 1.93
N GLN A 194 12.70 -5.02 0.94
CA GLN A 194 13.24 -3.97 0.07
C GLN A 194 12.14 -3.33 -0.79
N GLU A 195 11.31 -4.13 -1.44
CA GLU A 195 10.24 -3.65 -2.31
C GLU A 195 9.14 -2.93 -1.52
N ILE A 196 8.83 -3.42 -0.31
CA ILE A 196 7.94 -2.74 0.63
C ILE A 196 8.47 -1.35 0.99
N ASN A 197 9.77 -1.21 1.25
CA ASN A 197 10.39 0.12 1.47
C ASN A 197 10.28 1.03 0.24
N ARG A 198 10.41 0.48 -0.97
CA ARG A 198 10.20 1.25 -2.21
C ARG A 198 8.74 1.69 -2.36
N MET A 199 7.79 0.81 -2.05
CA MET A 199 6.35 1.14 -2.02
C MET A 199 6.03 2.22 -1.00
N TYR A 200 6.62 2.17 0.21
CA TYR A 200 6.46 3.23 1.20
C TYR A 200 6.91 4.60 0.66
N ASN A 201 8.06 4.65 -0.02
CA ASN A 201 8.55 5.88 -0.63
C ASN A 201 7.62 6.36 -1.75
N ALA A 202 7.11 5.46 -2.59
CA ALA A 202 6.14 5.81 -3.63
C ALA A 202 4.86 6.43 -3.05
N VAL A 203 4.30 5.83 -2.00
CA VAL A 203 3.11 6.36 -1.30
C VAL A 203 3.42 7.70 -0.63
N PHE A 204 4.60 7.85 -0.03
CA PHE A 204 5.03 9.12 0.54
C PHE A 204 5.06 10.24 -0.51
N GLU A 205 5.62 9.97 -1.68
CA GLU A 205 5.69 10.92 -2.80
C GLU A 205 4.31 11.23 -3.37
N LEU A 206 3.44 10.22 -3.50
CA LEU A 206 2.04 10.37 -3.87
C LEU A 206 1.32 11.33 -2.93
N PHE A 207 1.46 11.13 -1.62
CA PHE A 207 0.81 11.97 -0.61
C PHE A 207 1.39 13.38 -0.56
N GLN A 208 2.70 13.55 -0.76
CA GLN A 208 3.31 14.87 -0.84
C GLN A 208 2.79 15.67 -2.02
N CYS A 209 2.72 15.05 -3.21
CA CYS A 209 2.14 15.65 -4.39
C CYS A 209 0.66 16.01 -4.16
N HIS A 210 -0.13 15.07 -3.64
CA HIS A 210 -1.55 15.29 -3.36
C HIS A 210 -1.77 16.45 -2.36
N LEU A 211 -1.05 16.47 -1.24
CA LEU A 211 -1.16 17.52 -0.22
C LEU A 211 -0.76 18.90 -0.77
N SER A 212 0.24 18.96 -1.65
CA SER A 212 0.67 20.22 -2.28
C SER A 212 -0.43 20.77 -3.19
N TYR A 213 -1.07 19.90 -3.98
CA TYR A 213 -2.22 20.26 -4.78
C TYR A 213 -3.41 20.72 -3.93
N LEU A 214 -3.73 20.00 -2.85
CA LEU A 214 -4.78 20.40 -1.92
C LEU A 214 -4.49 21.76 -1.28
N GLU A 215 -3.24 22.05 -0.91
CA GLU A 215 -2.83 23.34 -0.36
C GLU A 215 -3.03 24.47 -1.37
N GLU A 216 -2.59 24.28 -2.62
CA GLU A 216 -2.73 25.29 -3.68
C GLU A 216 -4.20 25.63 -3.94
N GLU A 217 -5.05 24.62 -4.15
CA GLU A 217 -6.46 24.82 -4.43
C GLU A 217 -7.24 25.34 -3.21
N ALA A 218 -6.90 24.88 -2.00
CA ALA A 218 -7.51 25.40 -0.78
C ALA A 218 -7.22 26.89 -0.60
N ASN A 219 -6.01 27.35 -0.91
CA ASN A 219 -5.66 28.77 -0.89
C ASN A 219 -6.30 29.57 -2.04
N ARG A 220 -6.66 28.94 -3.16
CA ARG A 220 -7.50 29.57 -4.20
C ARG A 220 -8.93 29.79 -3.73
N ILE A 221 -9.51 28.83 -3.02
CA ILE A 221 -10.86 28.90 -2.45
C ILE A 221 -10.93 29.89 -1.28
N ALA A 222 -9.90 29.91 -0.42
CA ALA A 222 -9.85 30.69 0.81
C ALA A 222 -8.57 31.55 0.93
N PRO A 223 -8.41 32.57 0.07
CA PRO A 223 -7.16 33.34 -0.03
C PRO A 223 -6.79 34.07 1.27
N ASP A 224 -7.78 34.45 2.08
CA ASP A 224 -7.57 35.25 3.30
C ASP A 224 -7.31 34.40 4.56
N ILE A 225 -7.50 33.07 4.49
CA ILE A 225 -7.38 32.17 5.65
C ILE A 225 -5.96 31.56 5.76
N ALA A 226 -5.18 31.56 4.67
CA ALA A 226 -3.83 31.00 4.58
C ALA A 226 -3.76 29.54 5.08
N ILE A 227 -4.32 28.63 4.29
CA ILE A 227 -4.39 27.20 4.61
C ILE A 227 -3.03 26.55 4.36
N LYS A 228 -2.54 25.76 5.32
CA LYS A 228 -1.30 25.00 5.18
C LYS A 228 -1.47 23.58 5.69
N PHE A 229 -1.08 22.61 4.87
CA PHE A 229 -1.07 21.22 5.26
C PHE A 229 0.35 20.81 5.67
N PRO A 230 0.60 20.46 6.95
CA PRO A 230 1.95 20.12 7.40
C PRO A 230 2.35 18.74 6.86
N SER A 231 2.89 18.69 5.64
CA SER A 231 3.09 17.47 4.89
C SER A 231 3.90 16.42 5.66
N SER A 232 4.93 16.83 6.40
CA SER A 232 5.78 15.95 7.22
C SER A 232 5.07 15.22 8.37
N LYS A 233 3.87 15.68 8.76
CA LYS A 233 3.02 15.02 9.77
C LYS A 233 1.92 14.20 9.12
N LEU A 234 1.38 14.65 8.00
CA LEU A 234 0.21 14.06 7.38
C LEU A 234 0.56 12.82 6.54
N ASN A 235 1.72 12.84 5.89
CA ASN A 235 2.15 11.80 4.96
C ASN A 235 2.85 10.60 5.62
N GLN A 236 2.81 10.49 6.95
CA GLN A 236 3.37 9.35 7.66
C GLN A 236 2.56 8.09 7.39
N VAL A 237 3.23 7.07 6.86
CA VAL A 237 2.69 5.74 6.60
C VAL A 237 2.92 4.89 7.85
N THR A 238 1.86 4.33 8.43
CA THR A 238 1.89 3.84 9.83
C THR A 238 1.78 2.33 9.98
N LYS A 239 1.46 1.60 8.92
CA LYS A 239 1.19 0.15 8.99
C LYS A 239 2.12 -0.67 8.13
N GLU A 240 2.58 -1.78 8.69
CA GLU A 240 3.45 -2.77 8.07
C GLU A 240 2.73 -3.60 7.01
N LEU A 241 3.24 -3.58 5.78
CA LEU A 241 2.91 -4.54 4.74
C LEU A 241 3.87 -5.74 4.85
N ARG A 242 3.37 -6.97 4.66
CA ARG A 242 4.18 -8.20 4.67
C ARG A 242 3.71 -9.21 3.63
N PHE A 243 4.66 -9.76 2.88
CA PHE A 243 4.43 -10.86 1.94
C PHE A 243 4.92 -12.17 2.55
N ASN A 244 4.07 -13.20 2.54
CA ASN A 244 4.38 -14.54 3.03
C ASN A 244 4.01 -15.58 1.96
N PRO A 245 4.71 -15.63 0.82
CA PRO A 245 4.46 -16.67 -0.18
C PRO A 245 4.76 -18.05 0.44
N GLN A 246 3.84 -18.99 0.29
CA GLN A 246 4.00 -20.38 0.72
C GLN A 246 4.25 -21.27 -0.50
N PHE A 247 5.22 -22.18 -0.37
CA PHE A 247 5.56 -23.14 -1.41
C PHE A 247 5.31 -24.56 -0.92
N GLU A 248 4.68 -25.37 -1.76
CA GLU A 248 4.41 -26.79 -1.53
C GLU A 248 5.54 -27.67 -2.10
N SER A 249 5.81 -28.80 -1.44
CA SER A 249 6.93 -29.70 -1.74
C SER A 249 6.47 -31.12 -2.12
N GLY A 250 7.16 -31.77 -3.08
CA GLY A 250 7.06 -33.22 -3.36
C GLY A 250 6.79 -33.58 -4.83
N PHE A 251 6.98 -34.86 -5.20
CA PHE A 251 6.50 -35.48 -6.45
C PHE A 251 6.14 -36.96 -6.18
N ASP A 252 5.23 -37.53 -6.99
CA ASP A 252 4.63 -38.85 -6.73
C ASP A 252 5.45 -40.03 -7.32
N ILE A 253 5.67 -41.09 -6.53
CA ILE A 253 6.12 -42.41 -7.00
C ILE A 253 4.91 -43.34 -7.18
N THR A 254 4.84 -44.03 -8.32
CA THR A 254 3.77 -45.00 -8.61
C THR A 254 4.32 -46.43 -8.71
N ALA A 255 3.71 -47.36 -7.97
CA ALA A 255 4.03 -48.79 -8.08
C ALA A 255 3.17 -49.46 -9.16
N GLU A 256 3.80 -50.19 -10.08
CA GLU A 256 3.12 -50.91 -11.16
C GLU A 256 3.35 -52.43 -11.09
N GLU A 257 2.30 -53.21 -11.35
CA GLU A 257 2.37 -54.66 -11.40
C GLU A 257 2.74 -55.13 -12.82
N TYR A 258 3.77 -55.98 -12.96
CA TYR A 258 4.14 -56.60 -14.24
C TYR A 258 4.30 -58.11 -14.13
N THR A 259 3.93 -58.85 -15.18
CA THR A 259 4.02 -60.32 -15.19
C THR A 259 5.18 -60.79 -16.06
N VAL A 260 6.16 -61.48 -15.46
CA VAL A 260 7.25 -62.09 -16.21
C VAL A 260 6.90 -63.54 -16.54
N LYS A 261 7.10 -63.92 -17.80
CA LYS A 261 6.96 -65.30 -18.29
C LYS A 261 8.34 -65.87 -18.56
N TYR A 262 8.81 -66.79 -17.73
CA TYR A 262 10.09 -67.46 -17.96
C TYR A 262 9.92 -68.87 -18.51
N ARG A 263 10.81 -69.25 -19.44
CA ARG A 263 10.92 -70.62 -19.97
C ARG A 263 11.89 -71.41 -19.10
N THR A 264 11.36 -72.32 -18.30
CA THR A 264 12.20 -73.29 -17.57
C THR A 264 12.49 -74.51 -18.44
N TRP A 265 13.47 -75.34 -18.08
CA TRP A 265 13.73 -76.62 -18.77
C TRP A 265 12.49 -77.54 -18.82
N ARG A 266 11.57 -77.40 -17.86
CA ARG A 266 10.26 -78.08 -17.82
C ARG A 266 9.27 -77.58 -18.87
N HIS A 267 9.49 -76.38 -19.42
CA HIS A 267 8.72 -75.83 -20.54
C HIS A 267 8.94 -76.61 -21.84
N TRP A 268 10.14 -77.16 -22.06
CA TRP A 268 10.43 -78.06 -23.19
C TRP A 268 9.76 -79.43 -23.05
N LEU A 269 9.34 -79.81 -21.84
CA LEU A 269 8.64 -81.06 -21.51
C LEU A 269 7.11 -80.89 -21.42
N GLY A 270 6.54 -79.74 -21.81
CA GLY A 270 5.09 -79.52 -21.85
C GLY A 270 4.42 -79.23 -20.51
N ILE A 271 5.18 -79.02 -19.43
CA ILE A 271 4.63 -78.84 -18.07
C ILE A 271 4.63 -77.34 -17.72
N VAL A 272 3.53 -76.67 -18.13
CA VAL A 272 3.00 -75.35 -17.71
C VAL A 272 3.94 -74.12 -17.67
N ARG A 273 3.47 -72.99 -18.22
CA ARG A 273 4.10 -71.67 -18.05
C ARG A 273 3.94 -71.20 -16.60
N LYS A 274 5.04 -71.05 -15.86
CA LYS A 274 5.00 -70.26 -14.63
C LYS A 274 4.87 -68.78 -15.00
N LYS A 275 3.97 -68.09 -14.31
CA LYS A 275 3.84 -66.62 -14.31
C LYS A 275 4.17 -66.19 -12.90
N GLU A 276 5.17 -65.35 -12.72
CA GLU A 276 5.33 -64.60 -11.48
C GLU A 276 4.86 -63.17 -11.72
N THR A 277 4.05 -62.71 -10.78
CA THR A 277 3.77 -61.29 -10.60
C THR A 277 4.99 -60.67 -9.93
N HIS A 278 5.52 -59.63 -10.57
CA HIS A 278 6.53 -58.76 -10.01
C HIS A 278 5.95 -57.34 -9.90
N TYR A 279 6.57 -56.51 -9.07
CA TYR A 279 6.25 -55.10 -8.95
C TYR A 279 7.45 -54.30 -9.43
N SER A 280 7.23 -53.30 -10.26
CA SER A 280 8.22 -52.27 -10.58
C SER A 280 7.84 -50.99 -9.86
N ASP A 281 8.85 -50.26 -9.41
CA ASP A 281 8.64 -48.90 -8.93
C ASP A 281 8.96 -48.00 -10.13
N ASN A 282 7.96 -47.27 -10.58
CA ASN A 282 8.07 -46.37 -11.72
C ASN A 282 8.05 -44.93 -11.21
N ALA A 283 9.00 -44.13 -11.64
CA ALA A 283 8.99 -42.70 -11.37
C ALA A 283 9.47 -41.93 -12.59
N THR A 284 8.82 -40.80 -12.84
CA THR A 284 9.35 -39.78 -13.75
C THR A 284 10.22 -38.86 -12.90
N ILE A 285 11.53 -38.87 -13.14
CA ILE A 285 12.42 -37.94 -12.46
C ILE A 285 12.15 -36.55 -13.04
N PRO A 286 11.74 -35.57 -12.22
CA PRO A 286 11.39 -34.24 -12.72
C PRO A 286 12.62 -33.62 -13.36
N SER A 287 12.42 -32.99 -14.51
CA SER A 287 13.49 -32.26 -15.15
C SER A 287 13.81 -30.96 -14.43
N THR A 288 15.04 -30.46 -14.55
CA THR A 288 15.42 -29.14 -14.02
C THR A 288 14.49 -28.03 -14.54
N GLY A 289 14.06 -28.13 -15.81
CA GLY A 289 13.07 -27.23 -16.42
C GLY A 289 11.67 -27.35 -15.81
N GLU A 290 11.17 -28.56 -15.61
CA GLU A 290 9.86 -28.77 -14.96
C GLU A 290 9.85 -28.27 -13.51
N MET A 291 10.96 -28.44 -12.78
CA MET A 291 11.12 -27.88 -11.45
C MET A 291 11.03 -26.35 -11.50
N LEU A 292 11.82 -25.69 -12.36
CA LEU A 292 11.79 -24.23 -12.54
C LEU A 292 10.35 -23.72 -12.79
N GLU A 293 9.65 -24.35 -13.72
CA GLU A 293 8.27 -23.96 -14.06
C GLU A 293 7.30 -24.13 -12.90
N ASP A 294 7.41 -25.20 -12.12
CA ASP A 294 6.49 -25.45 -11.00
C ASP A 294 6.63 -24.40 -9.90
N TRP A 295 7.88 -24.07 -9.52
CA TRP A 295 8.14 -23.02 -8.54
C TRP A 295 7.68 -21.64 -9.01
N GLN A 296 7.85 -21.33 -10.30
CA GLN A 296 7.29 -20.10 -10.90
C GLN A 296 5.75 -20.09 -10.88
N LYS A 297 5.10 -21.24 -11.13
CA LYS A 297 3.63 -21.37 -11.03
C LYS A 297 3.17 -21.16 -9.60
N GLN A 298 3.90 -21.66 -8.60
CA GLN A 298 3.58 -21.46 -7.18
C GLN A 298 3.71 -19.99 -6.76
N LEU A 299 4.77 -19.28 -7.18
CA LEU A 299 4.87 -17.82 -6.95
C LEU A 299 3.69 -17.08 -7.57
N LYS A 300 3.35 -17.38 -8.83
CA LYS A 300 2.19 -16.79 -9.52
C LYS A 300 0.86 -17.07 -8.82
N LYS A 301 0.68 -18.26 -8.22
CA LYS A 301 -0.53 -18.57 -7.43
C LYS A 301 -0.65 -17.69 -6.18
N SER A 302 0.47 -17.21 -5.62
CA SER A 302 0.48 -16.33 -4.46
C SER A 302 0.29 -14.85 -4.79
N GLU A 303 0.49 -14.44 -6.05
CA GLU A 303 0.39 -13.04 -6.50
C GLU A 303 -0.97 -12.38 -6.17
N PRO A 304 -2.13 -13.03 -6.40
CA PRO A 304 -3.42 -12.42 -6.08
C PRO A 304 -3.58 -12.07 -4.59
N GLU A 305 -3.04 -12.90 -3.69
CA GLU A 305 -3.10 -12.63 -2.25
C GLU A 305 -2.15 -11.49 -1.86
N MET A 306 -0.93 -11.49 -2.41
CA MET A 306 0.01 -10.39 -2.20
C MET A 306 -0.59 -9.07 -2.66
N LEU A 307 -1.15 -9.03 -3.87
CA LEU A 307 -1.78 -7.86 -4.44
C LEU A 307 -2.97 -7.38 -3.62
N LYS A 308 -3.85 -8.28 -3.17
CA LYS A 308 -4.97 -7.91 -2.29
C LYS A 308 -4.47 -7.21 -1.02
N ARG A 309 -3.41 -7.72 -0.39
CA ARG A 309 -2.79 -7.06 0.76
C ARG A 309 -2.23 -5.68 0.42
N VAL A 310 -1.61 -5.50 -0.76
CA VAL A 310 -1.15 -4.18 -1.22
C VAL A 310 -2.34 -3.23 -1.37
N MET A 311 -3.45 -3.67 -1.98
CA MET A 311 -4.63 -2.82 -2.21
C MET A 311 -5.30 -2.41 -0.89
N GLU A 312 -5.52 -3.36 0.02
CA GLU A 312 -6.04 -3.09 1.36
C GLU A 312 -5.16 -2.09 2.11
N TRP A 313 -3.84 -2.30 2.06
CA TRP A 313 -2.86 -1.40 2.67
C TRP A 313 -2.91 0.01 2.07
N LEU A 314 -2.89 0.16 0.74
CA LEU A 314 -2.95 1.46 0.05
C LEU A 314 -4.23 2.22 0.40
N LEU A 315 -5.39 1.56 0.32
CA LEU A 315 -6.67 2.16 0.66
C LEU A 315 -6.72 2.62 2.11
N GLU A 316 -6.12 1.86 3.01
CA GLU A 316 -6.00 2.26 4.41
C GLU A 316 -5.12 3.50 4.59
N GLN A 317 -3.98 3.59 3.90
CA GLN A 317 -3.13 4.79 3.95
C GLN A 317 -3.88 6.02 3.43
N ILE A 318 -4.65 5.89 2.33
CA ILE A 318 -5.46 6.98 1.77
C ILE A 318 -6.55 7.41 2.75
N ASN A 319 -7.24 6.46 3.40
CA ASN A 319 -8.23 6.77 4.44
C ASN A 319 -7.63 7.55 5.60
N ASP A 320 -6.43 7.18 6.03
CA ASP A 320 -5.74 7.86 7.12
C ASP A 320 -5.29 9.27 6.72
N LEU A 321 -4.82 9.45 5.47
CA LEU A 321 -4.55 10.78 4.91
C LEU A 321 -5.81 11.65 4.95
N LYS A 322 -6.93 11.17 4.39
CA LYS A 322 -8.23 11.87 4.38
C LYS A 322 -8.64 12.34 5.77
N LYS A 323 -8.60 11.45 6.77
CA LYS A 323 -8.95 11.79 8.15
C LYS A 323 -8.06 12.91 8.71
N LYS A 324 -6.75 12.84 8.46
CA LYS A 324 -5.79 13.83 8.96
C LYS A 324 -5.94 15.19 8.24
N VAL A 325 -6.23 15.18 6.94
CA VAL A 325 -6.51 16.39 6.14
C VAL A 325 -7.79 17.08 6.62
N ASN A 326 -8.90 16.35 6.72
CA ASN A 326 -10.18 16.89 7.19
C ASN A 326 -10.07 17.48 8.60
N LYS A 327 -9.34 16.80 9.49
CA LYS A 327 -9.06 17.30 10.84
C LYS A 327 -8.26 18.61 10.79
N THR A 328 -7.19 18.66 10.00
CA THR A 328 -6.32 19.84 9.90
C THR A 328 -7.08 21.04 9.33
N GLN A 329 -7.89 20.83 8.29
CA GLN A 329 -8.73 21.86 7.71
C GLN A 329 -9.75 22.40 8.74
N GLY A 330 -10.43 21.51 9.47
CA GLY A 330 -11.35 21.90 10.54
C GLY A 330 -10.66 22.77 11.60
N GLU A 331 -9.49 22.34 12.09
CA GLU A 331 -8.71 23.08 13.08
C GLU A 331 -8.30 24.49 12.59
N ILE A 332 -7.96 24.64 11.30
CA ILE A 332 -7.60 25.95 10.72
C ILE A 332 -8.81 26.89 10.68
N LEU A 333 -9.97 26.37 10.24
CA LEU A 333 -11.19 27.16 10.14
C LEU A 333 -11.72 27.58 11.51
N ASP A 334 -11.72 26.66 12.47
CA ASP A 334 -12.13 26.93 13.86
C ASP A 334 -11.23 28.02 14.47
N LEU A 335 -9.91 27.95 14.26
CA LEU A 335 -8.98 28.97 14.74
C LEU A 335 -9.22 30.34 14.10
N TYR A 336 -9.56 30.40 12.81
CA TYR A 336 -9.89 31.65 12.13
C TYR A 336 -11.19 32.25 12.69
N GLN A 337 -12.21 31.42 12.90
CA GLN A 337 -13.49 31.84 13.48
C GLN A 337 -13.32 32.35 14.91
N ASP A 338 -12.51 31.69 15.75
CA ASP A 338 -12.20 32.13 17.11
C ASP A 338 -11.52 33.52 17.12
N ARG A 339 -10.61 33.77 16.16
CA ARG A 339 -9.94 35.08 16.03
C ARG A 339 -10.92 36.17 15.61
N LEU A 340 -11.83 35.85 14.68
CA LEU A 340 -12.88 36.78 14.24
C LEU A 340 -13.81 37.14 15.40
N GLU A 341 -14.26 36.14 16.16
CA GLU A 341 -15.12 36.34 17.33
C GLU A 341 -14.43 37.20 18.39
N LYS A 342 -13.14 36.93 18.66
CA LYS A 342 -12.36 37.72 19.61
C LYS A 342 -12.22 39.18 19.16
N ALA A 343 -11.94 39.43 17.88
CA ALA A 343 -11.84 40.77 17.34
C ALA A 343 -13.17 41.54 17.46
N ARG A 344 -14.30 40.87 17.20
CA ARG A 344 -15.63 41.44 17.44
C ARG A 344 -15.82 41.85 18.90
N GLN A 345 -15.53 40.94 19.84
CA GLN A 345 -15.69 41.19 21.27
C GLN A 345 -14.85 42.39 21.73
N GLU A 346 -13.59 42.49 21.27
CA GLU A 346 -12.70 43.61 21.61
C GLU A 346 -13.24 44.95 21.10
N ILE A 347 -13.73 45.02 19.85
CA ILE A 347 -14.33 46.22 19.27
C ILE A 347 -15.60 46.60 20.05
N THR A 348 -16.50 45.64 20.28
CA THR A 348 -17.75 45.88 21.00
C THR A 348 -17.47 46.45 22.40
N ILE A 349 -16.56 45.83 23.16
CA ILE A 349 -16.20 46.28 24.51
C ILE A 349 -15.61 47.70 24.50
N ASP A 350 -14.71 48.01 23.56
CA ASP A 350 -14.07 49.33 23.52
C ASP A 350 -15.08 50.44 23.19
N TYR A 351 -15.91 50.23 22.17
CA TYR A 351 -16.86 51.25 21.74
C TYR A 351 -18.09 51.36 22.67
N GLU A 352 -18.50 50.28 23.34
CA GLU A 352 -19.50 50.36 24.42
C GLU A 352 -18.97 51.15 25.61
N LYS A 353 -17.70 50.97 26.02
CA LYS A 353 -17.09 51.80 27.06
C LYS A 353 -17.09 53.27 26.69
N GLN A 354 -16.70 53.60 25.45
CA GLN A 354 -16.75 54.98 24.96
C GLN A 354 -18.18 55.52 24.96
N LYS A 355 -19.17 54.74 24.49
CA LYS A 355 -20.58 55.14 24.49
C LYS A 355 -21.06 55.44 25.91
N ASN A 356 -20.76 54.58 26.87
CA ASN A 356 -21.13 54.74 28.29
C ASN A 356 -20.50 55.97 28.96
N ILE A 357 -19.42 56.53 28.40
CA ILE A 357 -18.82 57.79 28.86
C ILE A 357 -19.50 58.99 28.18
N TRP A 358 -19.67 58.92 26.85
CA TRP A 358 -20.15 60.05 26.06
C TRP A 358 -21.66 60.29 26.18
N GLU A 359 -22.46 59.25 26.37
CA GLU A 359 -23.93 59.36 26.45
C GLU A 359 -24.38 60.15 27.68
N PRO A 360 -23.91 59.87 28.92
CA PRO A 360 -24.21 60.71 30.08
C PRO A 360 -23.69 62.14 29.97
N MET A 361 -22.55 62.35 29.30
CA MET A 361 -22.00 63.69 29.06
C MET A 361 -22.86 64.49 28.10
N GLN A 362 -23.34 63.86 27.03
CA GLN A 362 -24.23 64.47 26.06
C GLN A 362 -25.59 64.83 26.70
N ASP A 363 -26.16 63.93 27.51
CA ASP A 363 -27.40 64.20 28.25
C ASP A 363 -27.24 65.39 29.21
N LYS A 364 -26.13 65.45 29.94
CA LYS A 364 -25.81 66.59 30.80
C LYS A 364 -25.64 67.87 30.01
N ALA A 365 -24.93 67.83 28.87
CA ALA A 365 -24.75 69.00 28.02
C ALA A 365 -26.08 69.49 27.43
N HIS A 366 -26.97 68.58 27.03
CA HIS A 366 -28.30 68.91 26.52
C HIS A 366 -29.20 69.49 27.63
N THR A 367 -29.14 68.91 28.82
CA THR A 367 -29.82 69.43 30.02
C THR A 367 -29.33 70.83 30.37
N LEU A 368 -28.00 71.05 30.39
CA LEU A 368 -27.41 72.38 30.62
C LEU A 368 -27.80 73.38 29.53
N ALA A 369 -27.75 73.00 28.26
CA ALA A 369 -28.17 73.86 27.15
C ALA A 369 -29.66 74.25 27.26
N THR A 370 -30.51 73.32 27.69
CA THR A 370 -31.94 73.57 27.95
C THR A 370 -32.14 74.51 29.14
N HIS A 371 -31.36 74.35 30.22
CA HIS A 371 -31.40 75.27 31.34
C HIS A 371 -30.89 76.67 30.97
N PHE A 372 -29.81 76.79 30.19
CA PHE A 372 -29.30 78.08 29.75
C PHE A 372 -30.26 78.79 28.80
N SER A 373 -30.92 78.07 27.89
CA SER A 373 -31.93 78.67 27.00
C SER A 373 -33.20 79.10 27.75
N GLN A 374 -33.51 78.50 28.91
CA GLN A 374 -34.58 78.94 29.81
C GLN A 374 -34.20 80.14 30.67
N ILE A 375 -32.91 80.36 30.96
CA ILE A 375 -32.40 81.50 31.73
C ILE A 375 -32.14 82.73 30.83
N SER A 376 -31.83 82.51 29.55
CA SER A 376 -31.54 83.56 28.57
C SER A 376 -32.58 84.70 28.52
N PRO A 377 -33.90 84.45 28.61
CA PRO A 377 -34.92 85.51 28.63
C PRO A 377 -34.84 86.40 29.88
N PHE A 378 -34.44 85.84 31.02
CA PHE A 378 -34.35 86.57 32.29
C PHE A 378 -33.10 87.46 32.36
N LEU A 379 -32.02 87.08 31.67
CA LEU A 379 -30.80 87.90 31.55
C LEU A 379 -30.95 89.05 30.53
N GLU A 380 -31.83 88.91 29.54
CA GLU A 380 -32.19 90.01 28.63
C GLU A 380 -33.11 91.04 29.31
N GLU A 381 -34.01 90.61 30.20
CA GLU A 381 -34.83 91.52 31.03
C GLU A 381 -34.00 92.30 32.07
N GLU A 382 -32.97 91.68 32.66
CA GLU A 382 -32.09 92.36 33.64
C GLU A 382 -31.19 93.42 32.99
N ASN A 383 -30.79 93.25 31.71
CA ASN A 383 -30.04 94.24 30.94
C ASN A 383 -30.91 95.37 30.33
N LEU A 384 -32.23 95.26 30.41
CA LEU A 384 -33.18 96.34 30.06
C LEU A 384 -33.63 97.16 31.28
N SER A 385 -33.08 96.84 32.46
CA SER A 385 -33.47 97.43 33.75
C SER A 385 -32.45 98.41 34.35
N ASP A 386 -31.36 98.74 33.65
CA ASP A 386 -30.41 99.81 34.02
C ASP A 386 -30.57 101.09 33.17
#